data_AF-X1FXF5-F1
#
_entry.id   AF-X1FXF5-F1
#
_cell.length_a   1.000
_cell.length_b   1.000
_cell.length_c   1.000
_cell.angle_alpha   90.00
_cell.angle_beta   90.00
_cell.angle_gamma   90.00
#
_symmetry.space_group_name_H-M   'P 1'
#
loop_
_entity.id
_entity.type
_entity.pdbx_description
1 polymer ?
#
loop_
_entity_poly.entity_id
_entity_poly.type
_entity_poly.pdbx_seq_one_letter_code
_entity_poly.pdbx_strand_id
1 'polypeptide(L)'
;MDGIIRQATEAGVCRIIPIISANSVFRIEAAEEGRKKVKRWQRIAREAMQQSGAARLPVIEQPALLPEITARMEKEELKVFFHQSPIAAFTLHNLLARGPGTISLCVGPEGGFTADEVELLKEREFYPVYMGDTVLRTETAGIFAVAAVQIILQESEAWKVTG
;
A
#
# COMPACT_ATOMS: atom_id res chain seq x y z
N MET A 1 8.26 -8.42 -5.08
CA MET A 1 6.78 -8.55 -5.19
C MET A 1 6.27 -9.84 -4.55
N ASP A 2 6.77 -11.03 -4.91
CA ASP A 2 6.29 -12.30 -4.33
C ASP A 2 6.25 -12.32 -2.78
N GLY A 3 7.32 -11.85 -2.12
CA GLY A 3 7.37 -11.72 -0.66
C GLY A 3 6.33 -10.75 -0.11
N ILE A 4 6.15 -9.58 -0.74
CA ILE A 4 5.10 -8.60 -0.41
C ILE A 4 3.71 -9.23 -0.51
N ILE A 5 3.41 -9.97 -1.58
CA ILE A 5 2.11 -10.63 -1.75
C ILE A 5 1.85 -11.61 -0.61
N ARG A 6 2.85 -12.44 -0.29
CA ARG A 6 2.77 -13.40 0.80
C ARG A 6 2.53 -12.70 2.13
N GLN A 7 3.39 -11.76 2.51
CA GLN A 7 3.31 -11.04 3.79
C GLN A 7 2.03 -10.21 3.93
N ALA A 8 1.60 -9.52 2.87
CA ALA A 8 0.35 -8.77 2.87
C ALA A 8 -0.86 -9.69 3.03
N THR A 9 -0.82 -10.89 2.44
CA THR A 9 -1.87 -11.89 2.62
C THR A 9 -1.90 -12.40 4.07
N GLU A 10 -0.74 -12.77 4.63
CA GLU A 10 -0.59 -13.21 6.02
C GLU A 10 -1.08 -12.12 7.00
N ALA A 11 -0.84 -10.85 6.67
CA ALA A 11 -1.32 -9.70 7.43
C ALA A 11 -2.79 -9.36 7.17
N GLY A 12 -3.53 -10.07 6.32
CA GLY A 12 -4.96 -9.82 6.13
C GLY A 12 -5.31 -8.61 5.25
N VAL A 13 -4.39 -8.14 4.40
CA VAL A 13 -4.71 -7.15 3.36
C VAL A 13 -5.79 -7.71 2.43
N CYS A 14 -6.81 -6.91 2.11
CA CYS A 14 -7.96 -7.36 1.33
C CYS A 14 -7.83 -7.15 -0.19
N ARG A 15 -6.98 -6.22 -0.63
CA ARG A 15 -6.78 -5.85 -2.03
C ARG A 15 -5.34 -5.39 -2.25
N ILE A 16 -4.71 -5.86 -3.33
CA ILE A 16 -3.34 -5.48 -3.72
C ILE A 16 -3.36 -5.06 -5.18
N ILE A 17 -2.88 -3.83 -5.44
CA ILE A 17 -2.80 -3.25 -6.77
C ILE A 17 -1.32 -3.00 -7.10
N PRO A 18 -0.72 -3.78 -8.01
CA PRO A 18 0.65 -3.52 -8.45
C PRO A 18 0.71 -2.21 -9.25
N ILE A 19 1.60 -1.30 -8.87
CA ILE A 19 1.77 0.00 -9.53
C ILE A 19 2.87 -0.11 -10.59
N ILE A 20 2.57 0.36 -11.80
CA ILE A 20 3.58 0.65 -12.81
C ILE A 20 3.95 2.13 -12.63
N SER A 21 5.15 2.36 -12.11
CA SER A 21 5.72 3.70 -11.86
C SER A 21 6.95 3.91 -12.73
N ALA A 22 7.30 5.17 -12.99
CA ALA A 22 8.46 5.54 -13.82
C ALA A 22 9.77 4.89 -13.34
N ASN A 23 9.95 4.77 -12.02
CA ASN A 23 11.14 4.21 -11.40
C ASN A 23 11.01 2.72 -11.02
N SER A 24 9.96 2.05 -11.51
CA SER A 24 9.77 0.62 -11.23
C SER A 24 10.59 -0.25 -12.19
N VAL A 25 11.23 -1.29 -11.64
CA VAL A 25 11.89 -2.36 -12.44
C VAL A 25 10.83 -3.17 -13.21
N PHE A 26 9.58 -3.09 -12.78
CA PHE A 26 8.46 -3.79 -13.37
C PHE A 26 7.94 -3.04 -14.60
N ARG A 27 8.42 -3.45 -15.78
CA ARG A 27 7.85 -3.05 -17.07
C ARG A 27 6.89 -4.14 -17.55
N ILE A 28 5.68 -3.76 -17.95
CA ILE A 28 4.82 -4.65 -18.74
C ILE A 28 5.06 -4.30 -20.20
N GLU A 29 5.93 -5.07 -20.85
CA GLU A 29 6.17 -4.93 -22.29
C GLU A 29 5.03 -5.59 -23.09
N ALA A 30 4.27 -6.52 -22.49
CA ALA A 30 3.06 -7.12 -23.08
C ALA A 30 1.98 -7.48 -22.03
N ALA A 31 0.71 -7.19 -22.33
CA ALA A 31 -0.44 -7.46 -21.44
C ALA A 31 -0.56 -8.94 -21.01
N GLU A 32 -0.08 -9.88 -21.83
CA GLU A 32 -0.06 -11.31 -21.51
C GLU A 32 0.92 -11.65 -20.37
N GLU A 33 2.05 -10.94 -20.28
CA GLU A 33 3.01 -11.13 -19.19
C GLU A 33 2.46 -10.64 -17.86
N GLY A 34 1.75 -9.50 -17.88
CA GLY A 34 1.02 -9.00 -16.71
C GLY A 34 0.07 -10.05 -16.15
N ARG A 35 -0.74 -10.68 -17.02
CA ARG A 35 -1.67 -11.76 -16.64
C ARG A 35 -0.95 -12.97 -16.02
N LYS A 36 0.18 -13.40 -16.59
CA LYS A 36 0.97 -14.52 -16.04
C LYS A 36 1.51 -14.20 -14.64
N LYS A 37 2.00 -12.99 -14.42
CA LYS A 37 2.50 -12.55 -13.09
C LYS A 37 1.36 -12.49 -12.07
N VAL A 38 0.20 -11.96 -12.44
CA VAL A 38 -0.99 -11.96 -11.56
C VAL A 38 -1.42 -13.38 -11.19
N LYS A 39 -1.45 -14.32 -12.15
CA LYS A 39 -1.76 -15.74 -11.85
C LYS A 39 -0.78 -16.35 -10.84
N ARG A 40 0.51 -16.04 -10.97
CA ARG A 40 1.54 -16.47 -10.01
C ARG A 40 1.29 -15.87 -8.62
N TRP A 41 1.00 -14.57 -8.53
CA TRP A 41 0.72 -13.92 -7.24
C TRP A 41 -0.55 -14.44 -6.58
N GLN A 42 -1.59 -14.73 -7.36
CA GLN A 42 -2.81 -15.37 -6.84
C GLN A 42 -2.53 -16.76 -6.26
N ARG A 43 -1.60 -17.53 -6.86
CA ARG A 43 -1.16 -18.80 -6.28
C ARG A 43 -0.44 -18.59 -4.94
N ILE A 44 0.48 -17.63 -4.90
CA ILE A 44 1.23 -17.29 -3.67
C ILE A 44 0.27 -16.85 -2.55
N ALA A 45 -0.70 -15.99 -2.85
CA ALA A 45 -1.70 -15.56 -1.88
C ALA A 45 -2.55 -16.74 -1.37
N ARG A 46 -2.94 -17.68 -2.24
CA ARG A 46 -3.67 -18.88 -1.80
C ARG A 46 -2.84 -19.75 -0.86
N GLU A 47 -1.57 -19.97 -1.17
CA GLU A 47 -0.64 -20.73 -0.33
C GLU A 47 -0.43 -20.02 1.02
N ALA A 48 -0.20 -18.70 1.00
CA ALA A 48 -0.03 -17.88 2.19
C ALA A 48 -1.28 -17.90 3.10
N MET A 49 -2.47 -17.77 2.52
CA MET A 49 -3.74 -17.84 3.25
C MET A 49 -3.92 -19.22 3.92
N GLN A 50 -3.61 -20.32 3.20
CA GLN A 50 -3.70 -21.68 3.75
C GLN A 50 -2.73 -21.90 4.92
N GLN A 51 -1.53 -21.32 4.85
CA GLN A 51 -0.50 -21.49 5.88
C GLN A 51 -0.73 -20.60 7.11
N SER A 52 -1.25 -19.39 6.93
CA SER A 52 -1.45 -18.41 8.00
C SER A 52 -2.82 -18.46 8.66
N GLY A 53 -3.83 -19.01 7.97
CA GLY A 53 -5.23 -18.95 8.41
C GLY A 53 -5.87 -17.57 8.21
N ALA A 54 -5.31 -16.71 7.34
CA ALA A 54 -5.89 -15.42 7.03
C ALA A 54 -7.37 -15.56 6.61
N ALA A 55 -8.25 -14.71 7.16
CA ALA A 55 -9.70 -14.85 7.03
C ALA A 55 -10.23 -14.61 5.61
N ARG A 56 -9.46 -13.93 4.75
CA ARG A 56 -9.86 -13.57 3.39
C ARG A 56 -8.67 -13.61 2.46
N LEU A 57 -8.89 -14.12 1.24
CA LEU A 57 -7.93 -14.05 0.15
C LEU A 57 -7.94 -12.62 -0.44
N PRO A 58 -6.78 -11.94 -0.57
CA PRO A 58 -6.75 -10.63 -1.22
C PRO A 58 -7.15 -10.71 -2.69
N VAL A 59 -7.86 -9.68 -3.15
CA VAL A 59 -8.03 -9.42 -4.58
C VAL A 59 -6.73 -8.85 -5.13
N ILE A 60 -6.09 -9.57 -6.04
CA ILE A 60 -4.88 -9.11 -6.73
C ILE A 60 -5.26 -8.63 -8.12
N GLU A 61 -5.04 -7.34 -8.38
CA GLU A 61 -5.39 -6.71 -9.64
C GLU A 61 -4.32 -6.82 -10.73
N GLN A 62 -4.72 -6.51 -11.96
CA GLN A 62 -3.76 -6.26 -13.02
C GLN A 62 -2.92 -5.03 -12.67
N PRO A 63 -1.61 -5.06 -12.96
CA PRO A 63 -0.78 -3.88 -12.78
C PRO A 63 -1.28 -2.75 -13.66
N ALA A 64 -1.32 -1.54 -13.10
CA ALA A 64 -1.86 -0.35 -13.74
C ALA A 64 -0.96 0.85 -13.47
N LEU A 65 -1.07 1.87 -14.31
CA LEU A 65 -0.34 3.12 -14.11
C LEU A 65 -0.93 3.89 -12.92
N LEU A 66 -0.09 4.66 -12.23
CA LEU A 66 -0.52 5.44 -11.07
C LEU A 66 -1.73 6.38 -11.35
N PRO A 67 -1.80 7.10 -12.49
CA PRO A 67 -2.99 7.90 -12.85
C PRO A 67 -4.26 7.06 -13.00
N GLU A 68 -4.17 5.85 -13.56
CA GLU A 68 -5.32 4.95 -13.75
C GLU A 68 -5.83 4.43 -12.40
N ILE A 69 -4.91 4.14 -11.49
CA ILE A 69 -5.24 3.67 -10.13
C ILE A 69 -5.93 4.79 -9.36
N THR A 70 -5.33 5.97 -9.29
CA THR A 70 -5.84 7.09 -8.50
C THR A 70 -7.16 7.65 -9.02
N ALA A 71 -7.44 7.54 -10.33
CA ALA A 71 -8.68 8.02 -10.93
C ALA A 71 -9.94 7.20 -10.56
N ARG A 72 -9.77 5.96 -10.10
CA ARG A 72 -10.87 5.01 -9.79
C ARG A 72 -11.00 4.69 -8.30
N MET A 73 -10.35 5.45 -7.44
CA MET A 73 -10.46 5.28 -5.98
C MET A 73 -11.61 6.12 -5.43
N GLU A 74 -12.27 5.58 -4.42
CA GLU A 74 -13.42 6.26 -3.83
C GLU A 74 -12.97 7.50 -3.04
N LYS A 75 -13.90 8.45 -2.86
CA LYS A 75 -13.61 9.69 -2.12
C LYS A 75 -13.52 9.44 -0.62
N GLU A 76 -14.28 8.46 -0.13
CA GLU A 76 -14.39 8.11 1.28
C GLU A 76 -13.22 7.25 1.79
N GLU A 77 -12.36 6.76 0.88
CA GLU A 77 -11.13 6.05 1.24
C GLU A 77 -10.09 6.99 1.85
N LEU A 78 -9.52 6.60 3.00
CA LEU A 78 -8.29 7.23 3.46
C LEU A 78 -7.13 6.74 2.58
N LYS A 79 -6.51 7.66 1.85
CA LYS A 79 -5.42 7.38 0.92
C LYS A 79 -4.11 7.89 1.52
N VAL A 80 -3.15 6.99 1.70
CA VAL A 80 -1.83 7.31 2.29
C VAL A 80 -0.75 6.87 1.33
N PHE A 81 0.29 7.70 1.16
CA PHE A 81 1.51 7.25 0.50
C PHE A 81 2.74 7.47 1.36
N PHE A 82 3.71 6.57 1.26
CA PHE A 82 4.92 6.62 2.06
C PHE A 82 6.05 7.24 1.26
N HIS A 83 6.71 8.23 1.87
CA HIS A 83 7.80 8.97 1.24
C HIS A 83 9.05 8.94 2.11
N GLN A 84 10.23 8.88 1.49
CA GLN A 84 11.53 8.79 2.18
C GLN A 84 11.98 10.09 2.85
N SER A 85 11.20 11.15 2.73
CA SER A 85 11.49 12.49 3.29
C SER A 85 10.22 13.11 3.84
N PRO A 86 10.29 13.93 4.90
CA PRO A 86 9.15 14.55 5.55
C PRO A 86 8.60 15.73 4.74
N ILE A 87 7.91 15.42 3.64
CA ILE A 87 7.32 16.42 2.73
C ILE A 87 5.99 16.99 3.22
N ALA A 88 5.46 16.48 4.34
CA ALA A 88 4.34 17.05 5.09
C ALA A 88 4.35 16.56 6.54
N ALA A 89 3.48 17.14 7.38
CA ALA A 89 3.36 16.83 8.80
C ALA A 89 2.19 15.88 9.13
N PHE A 90 1.76 15.01 8.20
CA PHE A 90 0.74 14.02 8.49
C PHE A 90 1.32 12.82 9.26
N THR A 91 0.60 12.37 10.28
CA THR A 91 0.92 11.17 11.05
C THR A 91 -0.17 10.13 10.85
N LEU A 92 0.18 8.84 10.91
CA LEU A 92 -0.81 7.77 10.83
C LEU A 92 -1.86 7.89 11.94
N HIS A 93 -1.46 8.24 13.17
CA HIS A 93 -2.38 8.46 14.29
C HIS A 93 -3.47 9.50 13.95
N ASN A 94 -3.08 10.67 13.44
CA ASN A 94 -4.04 11.73 13.13
C ASN A 94 -4.96 11.35 11.97
N LEU A 95 -4.42 10.69 10.93
CA LEU A 95 -5.21 10.26 9.78
C LEU A 95 -6.20 9.14 10.14
N LEU A 96 -5.82 8.25 11.06
CA LEU A 96 -6.62 7.10 11.47
C LEU A 96 -7.59 7.40 12.63
N ALA A 97 -7.42 8.53 13.33
CA ALA A 97 -8.24 8.90 14.50
C ALA A 97 -9.76 8.94 14.23
N ARG A 98 -10.16 9.16 12.97
CA ARG A 98 -11.58 9.18 12.57
C ARG A 98 -12.18 7.79 12.29
N GLY A 99 -11.40 6.72 12.42
CA GLY A 99 -11.83 5.36 12.12
C GLY A 99 -12.29 5.17 10.67
N PRO A 100 -11.43 5.44 9.67
CA PRO A 100 -11.81 5.31 8.27
C PRO A 100 -12.20 3.87 7.93
N GLY A 101 -13.28 3.70 7.16
CA GLY A 101 -13.78 2.38 6.79
C GLY A 101 -12.89 1.63 5.79
N THR A 102 -12.21 2.34 4.90
CA THR A 102 -11.25 1.76 3.95
C THR A 102 -10.00 2.62 3.90
N ILE A 103 -8.84 1.95 3.91
CA ILE A 103 -7.53 2.58 3.94
C ILE A 103 -6.70 1.99 2.81
N SER A 104 -6.18 2.88 1.97
CA SER A 104 -5.35 2.55 0.83
C SER A 104 -3.91 3.02 1.10
N LEU A 105 -2.99 2.05 1.17
CA LEU A 105 -1.59 2.26 1.48
C LEU A 105 -0.74 2.15 0.22
N CYS A 106 -0.14 3.26 -0.20
CA CYS A 106 0.65 3.36 -1.41
C CYS A 106 2.15 3.40 -1.08
N VAL A 107 2.89 2.41 -1.57
CA VAL A 107 4.35 2.31 -1.38
C VAL A 107 5.02 2.36 -2.74
N GLY A 108 5.99 3.28 -2.87
CA GLY A 108 6.73 3.48 -4.11
C GLY A 108 7.71 2.35 -4.44
N PRO A 109 8.19 2.29 -5.70
CA PRO A 109 9.23 1.35 -6.12
C PRO A 109 10.57 1.68 -5.45
N GLU A 110 11.59 0.86 -5.71
CA GLU A 110 12.93 1.02 -5.12
C GLU A 110 13.57 2.38 -5.42
N GLY A 111 13.25 2.98 -6.57
CA GLY A 111 13.70 4.33 -6.95
C GLY A 111 12.81 5.47 -6.44
N GLY A 112 11.79 5.17 -5.63
CA GLY A 112 10.83 6.14 -5.13
C GLY A 112 9.89 6.71 -6.21
N PHE A 113 8.93 7.53 -5.77
CA PHE A 113 8.06 8.27 -6.68
C PHE A 113 8.81 9.47 -7.29
N THR A 114 8.50 9.79 -8.54
CA THR A 114 8.97 11.04 -9.16
C THR A 114 8.25 12.25 -8.57
N ALA A 115 8.77 13.46 -8.81
CA ALA A 115 8.10 14.69 -8.40
C ALA A 115 6.67 14.78 -8.98
N ASP A 116 6.49 14.44 -10.25
CA ASP A 116 5.18 14.45 -10.92
C ASP A 116 4.22 13.42 -10.30
N GLU A 117 4.70 12.22 -9.94
CA GLU A 117 3.90 11.20 -9.26
C GLU A 117 3.50 11.64 -7.84
N VAL A 118 4.39 12.34 -7.12
CA VAL A 118 4.10 12.91 -5.80
C VAL A 118 3.02 13.98 -5.89
N GLU A 119 3.10 14.88 -6.87
CA GLU A 119 2.07 15.92 -7.06
C GLU A 119 0.73 15.30 -7.46
N LEU A 120 0.72 14.33 -8.39
CA LEU A 120 -0.49 13.59 -8.74
C LEU A 120 -1.14 12.92 -7.52
N LEU A 121 -0.35 12.29 -6.64
CA LEU A 121 -0.86 11.67 -5.43
C LEU A 121 -1.53 12.71 -4.51
N LYS A 122 -0.89 13.86 -4.31
CA LYS A 122 -1.46 14.96 -3.50
C LYS A 122 -2.75 15.51 -4.10
N GLU A 123 -2.79 15.74 -5.41
CA GLU A 123 -4.00 16.18 -6.13
C GLU A 123 -5.17 15.19 -5.99
N ARG A 124 -4.85 13.90 -5.79
CA ARG A 124 -5.82 12.82 -5.60
C ARG A 124 -6.10 12.52 -4.12
N GLU A 125 -5.74 13.46 -3.24
CA GLU A 125 -5.95 13.40 -1.79
C GLU A 125 -5.26 12.22 -1.11
N PHE A 126 -4.10 11.81 -1.62
CA PHE A 126 -3.21 10.93 -0.88
C PHE A 126 -2.35 11.74 0.08
N TYR A 127 -2.38 11.35 1.35
CA TYR A 127 -1.61 12.01 2.40
C TYR A 127 -0.21 11.40 2.51
N PRO A 128 0.87 12.19 2.36
CA PRO A 128 2.22 11.71 2.54
C PRO A 128 2.53 11.44 4.01
N VAL A 129 3.06 10.24 4.29
CA VAL A 129 3.53 9.85 5.62
C VAL A 129 5.01 9.51 5.56
N TYR A 130 5.75 10.05 6.53
CA TYR A 130 7.15 9.77 6.77
C TYR A 130 7.32 8.74 7.89
N MET A 131 8.16 7.72 7.67
CA MET A 131 8.34 6.58 8.59
C MET A 131 9.68 6.59 9.33
N GLY A 132 10.31 7.76 9.45
CA GLY A 132 11.56 7.95 10.20
C GLY A 132 12.82 7.92 9.34
N ASP A 133 13.97 7.96 10.01
CA ASP A 133 15.24 8.39 9.42
C ASP A 133 15.96 7.35 8.55
N THR A 134 15.45 6.12 8.52
CA THR A 134 16.01 5.06 7.67
C THR A 134 15.19 4.89 6.40
N VAL A 135 15.88 4.79 5.27
CA VAL A 135 15.23 4.48 3.99
C VAL A 135 14.88 3.00 3.97
N LEU A 136 13.60 2.70 4.17
CA LEU A 136 13.06 1.34 4.09
C LEU A 136 13.07 0.86 2.63
N ARG A 137 13.49 -0.39 2.42
CA ARG A 137 13.32 -1.05 1.12
C ARG A 137 11.82 -1.23 0.86
N THR A 138 11.40 -1.19 -0.42
CA THR A 138 9.99 -1.31 -0.83
C THR A 138 9.25 -2.46 -0.15
N GLU A 139 9.87 -3.64 -0.05
CA GLU A 139 9.26 -4.79 0.64
C GLU A 139 9.03 -4.54 2.13
N THR A 140 10.04 -3.99 2.82
CA THR A 140 9.94 -3.63 4.24
C THR A 140 8.92 -2.52 4.46
N ALA A 141 8.92 -1.47 3.63
CA ALA A 141 7.99 -0.35 3.73
C ALA A 141 6.52 -0.82 3.63
N GLY A 142 6.24 -1.76 2.71
CA GLY A 142 4.90 -2.36 2.56
C GLY A 142 4.39 -3.01 3.84
N ILE A 143 5.14 -3.97 4.39
CA ILE A 143 4.68 -4.69 5.59
C ILE A 143 4.72 -3.82 6.84
N PHE A 144 5.69 -2.90 6.93
CA PHE A 144 5.79 -1.96 8.04
C PHE A 144 4.59 -1.00 8.09
N ALA A 145 4.13 -0.52 6.92
CA ALA A 145 2.92 0.27 6.80
C ALA A 145 1.67 -0.48 7.25
N VAL A 146 1.49 -1.72 6.79
CA VAL A 146 0.34 -2.56 7.17
C VAL A 146 0.34 -2.80 8.68
N ALA A 147 1.49 -3.19 9.24
CA ALA A 147 1.61 -3.44 10.68
C ALA A 147 1.30 -2.19 11.51
N ALA A 148 1.87 -1.03 11.14
CA ALA A 148 1.63 0.23 11.85
C ALA A 148 0.15 0.61 11.86
N VAL A 149 -0.53 0.53 10.71
CA VAL A 149 -1.96 0.85 10.60
C VAL A 149 -2.80 -0.12 11.43
N GLN A 150 -2.51 -1.42 11.38
CA GLN A 150 -3.27 -2.41 12.16
C GLN A 150 -3.15 -2.19 13.66
N ILE A 151 -1.94 -2.00 14.17
CA ILE A 151 -1.71 -1.77 15.59
C ILE A 151 -2.43 -0.49 16.04
N ILE A 152 -2.28 0.61 15.30
CA ILE A 152 -2.95 1.88 15.65
C ILE A 152 -4.48 1.71 15.71
N LEU A 153 -5.07 0.98 14.75
CA LEU A 153 -6.52 0.77 14.73
C LEU A 153 -6.99 -0.17 15.84
N GLN A 154 -6.28 -1.29 16.07
CA GLN A 154 -6.61 -2.26 17.12
C GLN A 154 -6.50 -1.65 18.52
N GLU A 155 -5.53 -0.76 18.71
CA GLU A 155 -5.30 -0.09 19.99
C GLU A 155 -6.01 1.27 20.11
N SER A 156 -6.72 1.73 19.08
CA SER A 156 -7.34 3.06 19.05
C SER A 156 -8.32 3.31 20.21
N GLU A 157 -9.01 2.28 20.69
CA GLU A 157 -9.90 2.39 21.86
C GLU A 157 -9.14 2.47 23.19
N ALA A 158 -7.92 1.92 23.26
CA ALA A 158 -7.04 1.98 24.42
C ALA A 158 -6.26 3.31 24.49
N TRP A 159 -5.99 3.91 23.32
CA TRP A 159 -5.29 5.19 23.20
C TRP A 159 -6.29 6.33 23.03
N LYS A 160 -6.92 6.76 24.13
CA LYS A 160 -7.57 8.08 24.12
C LYS A 160 -6.47 9.14 24.08
N VAL A 161 -6.31 9.79 22.92
CA VAL A 161 -5.49 11.00 22.78
C VAL A 161 -6.04 12.01 23.78
N THR A 162 -5.37 12.18 24.92
CA THR A 162 -5.64 13.32 25.80
C THR A 162 -5.17 14.56 25.04
N GLY A 163 -6.14 15.29 24.51
CA GLY A 163 -5.91 16.58 23.85
C GLY A 163 -5.36 17.64 24.79
#